data_AF-A0A5J4DVV6-F1
#
_entry.id   AF-A0A5J4DVV6-F1
#
_cell.length_a   1.000
_cell.length_b   1.000
_cell.length_c   1.000
_cell.angle_alpha   90.00
_cell.angle_beta   90.00
_cell.angle_gamma   90.00
#
_symmetry.space_group_name_H-M   'P 1'
#
loop_
_entity.id
_entity.type
_entity.pdbx_description
1 polymer ?
#
loop_
_entity_poly.entity_id
_entity_poly.type
_entity_poly.pdbx_seq_one_letter_code
_entity_poly.pdbx_strand_id
1 'polypeptide(L)'
;MKSLLLIFSLIGVLLTGYLIIPTAFAQDTGGGVNHPGTWYVGEGLKTGDYFSYKLCHVYYKDCVDFQMDWWIEGTIFVGSEEKWLAQVVVYDGNKIVKGNMELGMIAPEPSGGSSELSTYRGAYKISIAWLSAYATKNIAVDSSGEKAFASPSWGKIANIGGQQIIPSSLETISVPAGTYDTIRIQWKTGGKISEVWVVDDFPYPIKASTWTQVSEGIAPQEYEFQLLDYKENVNSNPFTGITPTPVGEGVAEGCTQHYDLVDIKKTTKNHKYIIDLRYGPPDPASGCEIEWFISFKKPADETEFLNQVQYDIFVVDDKLTLPPIRTIAGEDGRNFLYSQSGQVHFTTIVKENAGTAHYVIWVYGLAPDFVVPPGEPDFLQIDIPIDGKSTPSSTCGPDQTLVNGVCMDKRPDVSTCVSGTHLENGQCVPDKTGGGGGCLIATAAFGSELAPQVQMLRELRDNTVLSTTSGTAFMIGFNQFYYSFSPTIADWERENPIFQDAVKIIITPLLTSLSILNYVDIDSEEEMLGYGISLIILNLGMYFVAPAIVILKLKKRF
;
A
#
# COMPACT_ATOMS: atom_id res chain seq x y z
N MET A 1 20.07 66.61 2.95
CA MET A 1 18.68 66.78 3.44
C MET A 1 17.76 67.14 2.25
N LYS A 2 17.50 66.17 1.37
CA LYS A 2 16.59 66.25 0.20
C LYS A 2 16.28 64.86 -0.39
N SER A 3 16.41 63.80 0.44
CA SER A 3 16.20 62.39 0.03
C SER A 3 15.33 61.63 1.04
N LEU A 4 14.45 62.34 1.76
CA LEU A 4 13.59 61.77 2.80
C LEU A 4 12.08 61.98 2.55
N LEU A 5 11.69 62.32 1.31
CA LEU A 5 10.29 62.66 0.97
C LEU A 5 9.73 61.90 -0.25
N LEU A 6 10.46 60.91 -0.79
CA LEU A 6 10.00 60.08 -1.90
C LEU A 6 9.66 58.63 -1.52
N ILE A 7 9.83 58.25 -0.24
CA ILE A 7 9.53 56.88 0.24
C ILE A 7 8.10 56.77 0.83
N PHE A 8 7.43 57.88 1.13
CA PHE A 8 6.05 57.86 1.65
C PHE A 8 4.95 57.98 0.59
N SER A 9 5.29 58.15 -0.70
CA SER A 9 4.29 58.22 -1.78
C SER A 9 4.00 56.90 -2.48
N LEU A 10 4.70 55.81 -2.14
CA LEU A 10 4.44 54.47 -2.72
C LEU A 10 3.67 53.52 -1.78
N ILE A 11 3.38 53.93 -0.55
CA ILE A 11 2.66 53.12 0.45
C ILE A 11 1.17 53.52 0.56
N GLY A 12 0.76 54.66 0.00
CA GLY A 12 -0.64 55.14 0.06
C GLY A 12 -1.59 54.61 -1.02
N VAL A 13 -1.08 53.99 -2.10
CA VAL A 13 -1.91 53.50 -3.23
C VAL A 13 -2.15 51.98 -3.16
N LEU A 14 -1.45 51.26 -2.29
CA LEU A 14 -1.64 49.82 -2.08
C LEU A 14 -2.76 49.47 -1.10
N LEU A 15 -3.43 50.47 -0.49
CA LEU A 15 -4.44 50.28 0.57
C LEU A 15 -5.87 50.66 0.17
N THR A 16 -6.13 50.94 -1.13
CA THR A 16 -7.51 51.19 -1.63
C THR A 16 -7.85 50.41 -2.90
N GLY A 17 -6.99 49.47 -3.31
CA GLY A 17 -7.37 48.46 -4.29
C GLY A 17 -8.41 47.53 -3.68
N TYR A 18 -9.68 47.72 -4.04
CA TYR A 18 -10.70 46.70 -3.94
C TYR A 18 -10.17 45.43 -4.62
N LEU A 19 -9.53 44.56 -3.86
CA LEU A 19 -9.40 43.17 -4.22
C LEU A 19 -10.82 42.62 -4.23
N ILE A 20 -11.40 42.53 -5.42
CA ILE A 20 -12.39 41.50 -5.69
C ILE A 20 -11.61 40.21 -5.44
N ILE A 21 -11.67 39.71 -4.20
CA ILE A 21 -11.29 38.34 -3.89
C ILE A 21 -12.18 37.53 -4.84
N PRO A 22 -11.65 36.84 -5.86
CA PRO A 22 -12.46 35.83 -6.51
C PRO A 22 -12.82 34.89 -5.37
N THR A 23 -14.11 34.85 -5.00
CA THR A 23 -14.62 33.77 -4.20
C THR A 23 -14.21 32.53 -4.96
N ALA A 24 -13.18 31.83 -4.45
CA ALA A 24 -12.95 30.46 -4.84
C ALA A 24 -14.32 29.81 -4.68
N PHE A 25 -14.90 29.39 -5.79
CA PHE A 25 -16.06 28.54 -5.74
C PHE A 25 -15.59 27.33 -4.95
N ALA A 26 -15.90 27.29 -3.66
CA ALA A 26 -16.06 26.04 -2.97
C ALA A 26 -16.99 25.25 -3.87
N GLN A 27 -16.47 24.21 -4.51
CA GLN A 27 -17.26 23.32 -5.32
C GLN A 27 -18.15 22.56 -4.33
N ASP A 28 -19.23 23.22 -3.89
CA ASP A 28 -20.33 22.63 -3.13
C ASP A 28 -21.08 21.73 -4.12
N THR A 29 -20.50 20.55 -4.39
CA THR A 29 -21.30 19.42 -4.85
C THR A 29 -21.95 18.84 -3.61
N GLY A 30 -22.94 19.55 -3.07
CA GLY A 30 -23.78 19.01 -2.00
C GLY A 30 -24.44 17.73 -2.50
N GLY A 31 -24.07 16.61 -1.89
CA GLY A 31 -24.71 15.32 -2.16
C GLY A 31 -25.98 15.15 -1.34
N GLY A 32 -26.26 13.88 -1.04
CA GLY A 32 -27.43 13.46 -0.29
C GLY A 32 -28.54 13.01 -1.24
N VAL A 33 -29.11 11.85 -0.94
CA VAL A 33 -30.26 11.30 -1.67
C VAL A 33 -31.48 11.27 -0.76
N ASN A 34 -32.67 11.28 -1.35
CA ASN A 34 -33.92 11.16 -0.59
C ASN A 34 -34.15 9.70 -0.16
N HIS A 35 -33.37 9.25 0.82
CA HIS A 35 -33.46 7.93 1.45
C HIS A 35 -33.38 8.10 2.97
N PRO A 36 -34.32 7.55 3.75
CA PRO A 36 -34.38 7.80 5.19
C PRO A 36 -33.34 7.02 6.01
N GLY A 37 -32.76 5.98 5.42
CA GLY A 37 -31.79 5.10 6.06
C GLY A 37 -30.43 5.73 6.34
N THR A 38 -29.66 5.00 7.13
CA THR A 38 -28.24 5.23 7.39
C THR A 38 -27.45 4.02 6.91
N TRP A 39 -26.14 4.12 6.86
CA TRP A 39 -25.31 2.96 6.56
C TRP A 39 -23.98 3.03 7.29
N TYR A 40 -23.43 1.87 7.58
CA TYR A 40 -22.08 1.68 8.05
C TYR A 40 -21.52 0.35 7.56
N VAL A 41 -20.19 0.23 7.49
CA VAL A 41 -19.58 -1.04 7.08
C VAL A 41 -19.86 -2.10 8.15
N GLY A 42 -20.51 -3.20 7.77
CA GLY A 42 -20.94 -4.26 8.67
C GLY A 42 -22.41 -4.16 9.12
N GLU A 43 -23.19 -3.27 8.54
CA GLU A 43 -24.63 -3.17 8.80
C GLU A 43 -25.37 -4.47 8.47
N GLY A 44 -26.14 -5.00 9.43
CA GLY A 44 -26.86 -6.27 9.23
C GLY A 44 -25.99 -7.54 9.20
N LEU A 45 -24.67 -7.44 9.44
CA LEU A 45 -23.78 -8.59 9.41
C LEU A 45 -24.12 -9.58 10.53
N LYS A 46 -24.26 -10.86 10.16
CA LYS A 46 -24.60 -11.93 11.09
C LYS A 46 -23.80 -13.20 10.84
N THR A 47 -23.75 -14.06 11.86
CA THR A 47 -23.23 -15.42 11.74
C THR A 47 -23.98 -16.18 10.65
N GLY A 48 -23.25 -16.92 9.83
CA GLY A 48 -23.81 -17.68 8.71
C GLY A 48 -23.85 -16.92 7.39
N ASP A 49 -23.55 -15.61 7.38
CA ASP A 49 -23.44 -14.86 6.13
C ASP A 49 -22.20 -15.31 5.34
N TYR A 50 -22.41 -15.58 4.05
CA TYR A 50 -21.40 -15.94 3.08
C TYR A 50 -21.36 -14.90 1.96
N PHE A 51 -20.15 -14.51 1.57
CA PHE A 51 -19.89 -13.55 0.51
C PHE A 51 -18.85 -14.12 -0.44
N SER A 52 -19.02 -13.84 -1.72
CA SER A 52 -18.03 -14.07 -2.76
C SER A 52 -17.85 -12.79 -3.56
N TYR A 53 -16.61 -12.30 -3.68
CA TYR A 53 -16.28 -11.10 -4.45
C TYR A 53 -15.19 -11.40 -5.46
N LYS A 54 -15.33 -10.81 -6.65
CA LYS A 54 -14.19 -10.58 -7.54
C LYS A 54 -13.65 -9.19 -7.24
N LEU A 55 -12.35 -9.06 -6.99
CA LEU A 55 -11.72 -7.79 -6.69
C LEU A 55 -10.31 -7.66 -7.26
N CYS A 56 -9.88 -6.43 -7.48
CA CYS A 56 -8.50 -6.05 -7.73
C CYS A 56 -8.14 -4.80 -6.93
N HIS A 57 -6.85 -4.59 -6.68
CA HIS A 57 -6.34 -3.38 -6.05
C HIS A 57 -4.98 -3.02 -6.64
N VAL A 58 -4.66 -1.74 -6.82
CA VAL A 58 -3.40 -1.26 -7.43
C VAL A 58 -2.16 -1.74 -6.65
N TYR A 59 -2.21 -1.72 -5.33
CA TYR A 59 -1.17 -2.31 -4.46
C TYR A 59 -1.10 -3.84 -4.47
N TYR A 60 -1.98 -4.49 -5.22
CA TYR A 60 -1.94 -5.93 -5.45
C TYR A 60 -1.72 -6.23 -6.93
N LYS A 61 -0.46 -6.50 -7.30
CA LYS A 61 -0.06 -6.84 -8.67
C LYS A 61 -0.63 -5.85 -9.73
N ASP A 62 -0.70 -4.55 -9.42
CA ASP A 62 -1.23 -3.49 -10.32
C ASP A 62 -2.68 -3.71 -10.79
N CYS A 63 -3.58 -4.02 -9.84
CA CYS A 63 -5.00 -4.33 -10.05
C CYS A 63 -5.26 -5.58 -10.90
N VAL A 64 -4.51 -6.64 -10.63
CA VAL A 64 -4.83 -7.97 -11.14
C VAL A 64 -5.98 -8.59 -10.34
N ASP A 65 -6.98 -9.09 -11.06
CA ASP A 65 -8.17 -9.73 -10.47
C ASP A 65 -7.85 -11.00 -9.68
N PHE A 66 -8.47 -11.12 -8.51
CA PHE A 66 -8.62 -12.37 -7.76
C PHE A 66 -10.05 -12.49 -7.20
N GLN A 67 -10.47 -13.70 -6.84
CA GLN A 67 -11.72 -13.94 -6.15
C GLN A 67 -11.45 -14.20 -4.67
N MET A 68 -12.25 -13.58 -3.79
CA MET A 68 -12.18 -13.79 -2.35
C MET A 68 -13.57 -14.15 -1.84
N ASP A 69 -13.64 -15.32 -1.21
CA ASP A 69 -14.84 -15.85 -0.59
C ASP A 69 -14.64 -15.89 0.92
N TRP A 70 -15.63 -15.44 1.68
CA TRP A 70 -15.60 -15.57 3.13
C TRP A 70 -16.98 -15.92 3.70
N TRP A 71 -16.94 -16.61 4.84
CA TRP A 71 -18.12 -17.03 5.59
C TRP A 71 -17.93 -16.69 7.05
N ILE A 72 -18.92 -16.00 7.65
CA ILE A 72 -18.91 -15.62 9.06
C ILE A 72 -19.26 -16.85 9.90
N GLU A 73 -18.23 -17.48 10.48
CA GLU A 73 -18.38 -18.67 11.32
C GLU A 73 -19.05 -18.34 12.66
N GLY A 74 -18.75 -17.18 13.21
CA GLY A 74 -19.20 -16.77 14.54
C GLY A 74 -18.38 -15.60 15.06
N THR A 75 -18.25 -15.53 16.39
CA THR A 75 -17.37 -14.57 17.05
C THR A 75 -16.23 -15.27 17.78
N ILE A 76 -15.15 -14.53 17.99
CA ILE A 76 -13.96 -14.95 18.73
C ILE A 76 -13.52 -13.80 19.65
N PHE A 77 -12.97 -14.14 20.81
CA PHE A 77 -12.32 -13.16 21.69
C PHE A 77 -10.82 -13.14 21.42
N VAL A 78 -10.29 -11.97 21.09
CA VAL A 78 -8.85 -11.74 20.88
C VAL A 78 -8.40 -10.65 21.84
N GLY A 79 -7.68 -11.04 22.89
CA GLY A 79 -7.42 -10.17 24.04
C GLY A 79 -8.73 -9.82 24.75
N SER A 80 -9.07 -8.53 24.75
CA SER A 80 -10.29 -7.99 25.40
C SER A 80 -11.41 -7.64 24.43
N GLU A 81 -11.22 -7.88 23.13
CA GLU A 81 -12.14 -7.47 22.08
C GLU A 81 -12.85 -8.70 21.49
N GLU A 82 -14.17 -8.63 21.41
CA GLU A 82 -14.96 -9.59 20.63
C GLU A 82 -14.89 -9.18 19.15
N LYS A 83 -14.61 -10.16 18.29
CA LYS A 83 -14.42 -9.99 16.86
C LYS A 83 -15.22 -11.02 16.09
N TRP A 84 -15.58 -10.73 14.84
CA TRP A 84 -16.07 -11.72 13.91
C TRP A 84 -14.94 -12.65 13.48
N LEU A 85 -15.22 -13.96 13.47
CA LEU A 85 -14.35 -14.95 12.86
C LEU A 85 -14.90 -15.32 11.49
N ALA A 86 -14.16 -14.97 10.44
CA ALA A 86 -14.49 -15.33 9.07
C ALA A 86 -13.55 -16.41 8.56
N GLN A 87 -14.09 -17.51 8.04
CA GLN A 87 -13.33 -18.48 7.27
C GLN A 87 -13.23 -17.97 5.83
N VAL A 88 -12.06 -18.13 5.20
CA VAL A 88 -11.76 -17.44 3.94
C VAL A 88 -11.07 -18.37 2.96
N VAL A 89 -11.46 -18.27 1.69
CA VAL A 89 -10.75 -18.85 0.54
C VAL A 89 -10.53 -17.78 -0.51
N VAL A 90 -9.32 -17.73 -1.05
CA VAL A 90 -8.94 -16.87 -2.17
C VAL A 90 -8.56 -17.73 -3.36
N TYR A 91 -9.07 -17.35 -4.52
CA TYR A 91 -8.69 -17.89 -5.82
C TYR A 91 -7.94 -16.80 -6.60
N ASP A 92 -6.63 -16.93 -6.70
CA ASP A 92 -5.76 -16.03 -7.48
C ASP A 92 -5.11 -16.84 -8.60
N GLY A 93 -5.69 -16.76 -9.80
CA GLY A 93 -5.25 -17.59 -10.92
C GLY A 93 -5.36 -19.08 -10.59
N ASN A 94 -4.25 -19.81 -10.70
CA ASN A 94 -4.16 -21.22 -10.31
C ASN A 94 -3.95 -21.46 -8.81
N LYS A 95 -3.76 -20.39 -8.02
CA LYS A 95 -3.48 -20.48 -6.59
C LYS A 95 -4.77 -20.42 -5.77
N ILE A 96 -4.92 -21.39 -4.87
CA ILE A 96 -5.98 -21.42 -3.86
C ILE A 96 -5.35 -21.20 -2.50
N VAL A 97 -5.69 -20.10 -1.84
CA VAL A 97 -5.24 -19.79 -0.48
C VAL A 97 -6.41 -19.91 0.47
N LYS A 98 -6.23 -20.62 1.59
CA LYS A 98 -7.29 -20.84 2.57
C LYS A 98 -6.79 -20.46 3.96
N GLY A 99 -7.62 -19.79 4.73
CA GLY A 99 -7.29 -19.36 6.08
C GLY A 99 -8.50 -18.73 6.77
N ASN A 100 -8.24 -17.86 7.73
CA ASN A 100 -9.28 -17.09 8.42
C ASN A 100 -8.90 -15.61 8.55
N MET A 101 -9.91 -14.78 8.78
CA MET A 101 -9.79 -13.37 9.12
C MET A 101 -10.52 -13.08 10.44
N GLU A 102 -9.89 -12.28 11.29
CA GLU A 102 -10.50 -11.72 12.50
C GLU A 102 -10.92 -10.27 12.20
N LEU A 103 -12.23 -10.01 12.17
CA LEU A 103 -12.80 -8.72 11.78
C LEU A 103 -13.40 -7.99 12.99
N GLY A 104 -13.20 -6.68 13.11
CA GLY A 104 -13.79 -5.89 14.20
C GLY A 104 -15.32 -5.88 14.18
N MET A 105 -15.96 -5.72 15.35
CA MET A 105 -17.43 -5.67 15.44
C MET A 105 -18.03 -4.28 15.18
N ILE A 106 -17.25 -3.22 15.37
CA ILE A 106 -17.67 -1.83 15.09
C ILE A 106 -17.46 -1.49 13.62
N ALA A 107 -16.34 -1.95 13.08
CA ALA A 107 -15.98 -1.90 11.68
C ALA A 107 -15.34 -3.26 11.35
N PRO A 108 -15.87 -4.02 10.38
CA PRO A 108 -15.37 -5.35 10.02
C PRO A 108 -14.10 -5.25 9.16
N GLU A 109 -13.12 -4.50 9.67
CA GLU A 109 -11.75 -4.47 9.16
C GLU A 109 -10.96 -5.66 9.71
N PRO A 110 -10.10 -6.29 8.89
CA PRO A 110 -9.23 -7.35 9.36
C PRO A 110 -8.14 -6.77 10.27
N SER A 111 -8.02 -7.38 11.45
CA SER A 111 -7.01 -7.03 12.47
C SER A 111 -6.19 -8.24 12.92
N GLY A 112 -6.50 -9.43 12.39
CA GLY A 112 -5.83 -10.69 12.71
C GLY A 112 -6.29 -11.83 11.79
N GLY A 113 -5.91 -13.06 12.14
CA GLY A 113 -6.12 -14.28 11.35
C GLY A 113 -4.87 -14.81 10.64
N SER A 114 -5.06 -15.80 9.76
CA SER A 114 -4.02 -16.56 9.04
C SER A 114 -2.99 -15.70 8.30
N SER A 115 -1.70 -16.02 8.43
CA SER A 115 -0.59 -15.30 7.81
C SER A 115 -0.57 -15.44 6.29
N GLU A 116 -1.04 -16.57 5.76
CA GLU A 116 -1.14 -16.86 4.33
C GLU A 116 -2.07 -15.88 3.60
N LEU A 117 -2.99 -15.25 4.34
CA LEU A 117 -3.93 -14.26 3.81
C LEU A 117 -3.44 -12.82 3.96
N SER A 118 -2.22 -12.57 4.45
CA SER A 118 -1.75 -11.21 4.79
C SER A 118 -1.96 -10.19 3.67
N THR A 119 -1.49 -10.50 2.46
CA THR A 119 -1.63 -9.63 1.29
C THR A 119 -3.09 -9.40 0.91
N TYR A 120 -3.91 -10.46 0.92
CA TYR A 120 -5.33 -10.38 0.56
C TYR A 120 -6.18 -9.64 1.60
N ARG A 121 -5.84 -9.77 2.90
CA ARG A 121 -6.42 -8.96 3.98
C ARG A 121 -6.11 -7.48 3.78
N GLY A 122 -4.88 -7.16 3.37
CA GLY A 122 -4.47 -5.81 3.02
C GLY A 122 -5.39 -5.24 1.93
N ALA A 123 -5.52 -5.94 0.81
CA ALA A 123 -6.39 -5.54 -0.30
C ALA A 123 -7.87 -5.39 0.12
N TYR A 124 -8.43 -6.35 0.87
CA TYR A 124 -9.79 -6.27 1.40
C TYR A 124 -9.99 -5.02 2.28
N LYS A 125 -9.04 -4.76 3.19
CA LYS A 125 -9.12 -3.63 4.14
C LYS A 125 -9.23 -2.30 3.43
N ILE A 126 -8.43 -2.10 2.39
CA ILE A 126 -8.32 -0.83 1.66
C ILE A 126 -9.26 -0.72 0.45
N SER A 127 -10.13 -1.71 0.21
CA SER A 127 -11.11 -1.69 -0.90
C SER A 127 -12.55 -1.93 -0.44
N ILE A 128 -12.82 -3.05 0.22
CA ILE A 128 -14.18 -3.43 0.66
C ILE A 128 -14.52 -2.74 1.98
N ALA A 129 -13.57 -2.71 2.92
CA ALA A 129 -13.84 -2.23 4.28
C ALA A 129 -13.55 -0.74 4.50
N TRP A 130 -12.72 -0.08 3.68
CA TRP A 130 -12.13 1.25 3.98
C TRP A 130 -13.14 2.37 4.29
N LEU A 131 -14.39 2.27 3.80
CA LEU A 131 -15.44 3.24 4.14
C LEU A 131 -15.74 3.28 5.64
N SER A 132 -15.29 2.29 6.41
CA SER A 132 -15.30 2.27 7.87
C SER A 132 -14.58 3.47 8.48
N ALA A 133 -13.59 4.05 7.80
CA ALA A 133 -12.94 5.27 8.26
C ALA A 133 -13.95 6.44 8.42
N TYR A 134 -15.06 6.38 7.68
CA TYR A 134 -16.11 7.39 7.67
C TYR A 134 -17.40 6.88 8.28
N ALA A 135 -17.80 5.63 8.05
CA ALA A 135 -19.09 5.07 8.43
C ALA A 135 -18.92 3.80 9.29
N THR A 136 -18.99 3.97 10.61
CA THR A 136 -18.85 2.90 11.63
C THR A 136 -20.17 2.64 12.34
N LYS A 137 -20.30 1.48 12.98
CA LYS A 137 -21.42 1.23 13.90
C LYS A 137 -21.42 2.29 15.00
N ASN A 138 -22.58 2.90 15.25
CA ASN A 138 -22.65 3.94 16.28
C ASN A 138 -22.50 3.34 17.68
N ILE A 139 -21.40 3.67 18.36
CA ILE A 139 -21.15 3.29 19.75
C ILE A 139 -21.23 4.48 20.72
N ALA A 140 -21.68 5.65 20.25
CA ALA A 140 -21.77 6.91 21.00
C ALA A 140 -20.43 7.46 21.56
N VAL A 141 -19.28 6.99 21.06
CA VAL A 141 -17.94 7.43 21.52
C VAL A 141 -17.08 8.01 20.38
N ASP A 142 -17.36 7.68 19.13
CA ASP A 142 -16.64 8.16 17.95
C ASP A 142 -17.46 9.16 17.11
N SER A 143 -16.78 9.99 16.34
CA SER A 143 -17.40 11.01 15.48
C SER A 143 -17.74 10.51 14.07
N SER A 144 -17.32 9.30 13.72
CA SER A 144 -17.60 8.69 12.41
C SER A 144 -19.05 8.24 12.39
N GLY A 145 -19.39 7.22 13.20
CA GLY A 145 -20.75 6.74 13.38
C GLY A 145 -21.45 6.37 12.07
N GLU A 146 -22.73 6.06 12.17
CA GLU A 146 -23.58 5.71 11.03
C GLU A 146 -23.78 6.94 10.13
N LYS A 147 -23.80 6.73 8.81
CA LYS A 147 -23.93 7.83 7.85
C LYS A 147 -25.29 7.82 7.17
N ALA A 148 -26.04 8.90 7.34
CA ALA A 148 -27.32 9.07 6.66
C ALA A 148 -27.10 9.25 5.15
N PHE A 149 -27.92 8.58 4.35
CA PHE A 149 -27.91 8.75 2.91
C PHE A 149 -28.37 10.13 2.47
N ALA A 150 -29.18 10.80 3.29
CA ALA A 150 -29.57 12.19 3.10
C ALA A 150 -28.47 13.20 3.45
N SER A 151 -27.36 12.78 4.06
CA SER A 151 -26.27 13.70 4.39
C SER A 151 -25.61 14.25 3.13
N PRO A 152 -25.33 15.56 3.06
CA PRO A 152 -24.70 16.18 1.90
C PRO A 152 -23.26 15.72 1.68
N SER A 153 -22.61 15.17 2.72
CA SER A 153 -21.31 14.53 2.64
C SER A 153 -21.10 13.60 3.83
N TRP A 154 -20.35 12.51 3.63
CA TRP A 154 -19.92 11.56 4.66
C TRP A 154 -18.54 11.88 5.23
N GLY A 155 -17.79 12.79 4.60
CA GLY A 155 -16.45 13.17 5.01
C GLY A 155 -15.61 13.65 3.82
N LYS A 156 -14.36 14.03 4.11
CA LYS A 156 -13.37 14.45 3.11
C LYS A 156 -12.21 13.46 3.08
N ILE A 157 -11.73 13.18 1.88
CA ILE A 157 -10.54 12.35 1.64
C ILE A 157 -9.33 13.28 1.51
N ALA A 158 -8.53 13.37 2.58
CA ALA A 158 -7.47 14.37 2.70
C ALA A 158 -6.33 14.17 1.68
N ASN A 159 -5.93 12.92 1.42
CA ASN A 159 -4.82 12.56 0.53
C ASN A 159 -5.08 12.84 -0.97
N ILE A 160 -6.30 13.17 -1.38
CA ILE A 160 -6.66 13.48 -2.78
C ILE A 160 -7.19 14.92 -2.97
N GLY A 161 -6.79 15.84 -2.11
CA GLY A 161 -7.19 17.24 -2.20
C GLY A 161 -8.55 17.53 -1.55
N GLY A 162 -8.88 16.82 -0.48
CA GLY A 162 -10.05 17.11 0.37
C GLY A 162 -11.40 16.85 -0.31
N GLN A 163 -11.43 15.96 -1.30
CA GLN A 163 -12.63 15.61 -2.05
C GLN A 163 -13.69 15.01 -1.13
N GLN A 164 -14.95 15.41 -1.33
CA GLN A 164 -16.05 14.95 -0.49
C GLN A 164 -16.53 13.57 -0.93
N ILE A 165 -16.75 12.69 0.03
CA ILE A 165 -17.51 11.46 -0.13
C ILE A 165 -18.97 11.85 -0.07
N ILE A 166 -19.72 11.64 -1.15
CA ILE A 166 -21.10 12.07 -1.25
C ILE A 166 -22.02 10.93 -1.74
N PRO A 167 -23.19 10.72 -1.10
CA PRO A 167 -24.30 10.03 -1.72
C PRO A 167 -24.78 10.84 -2.92
N SER A 168 -24.89 10.22 -4.10
CA SER A 168 -25.11 10.94 -5.36
C SER A 168 -26.40 10.56 -6.08
N SER A 169 -26.79 9.30 -6.05
CA SER A 169 -27.97 8.80 -6.77
C SER A 169 -28.50 7.51 -6.14
N LEU A 170 -29.80 7.27 -6.34
CA LEU A 170 -30.44 5.97 -6.14
C LEU A 170 -30.41 5.24 -7.49
N GLU A 171 -29.87 4.02 -7.52
CA GLU A 171 -29.66 3.26 -8.76
C GLU A 171 -30.01 1.79 -8.54
N THR A 172 -30.75 1.18 -9.47
CA THR A 172 -30.91 -0.27 -9.51
C THR A 172 -29.80 -0.87 -10.37
N ILE A 173 -28.94 -1.68 -9.77
CA ILE A 173 -27.82 -2.32 -10.45
C ILE A 173 -27.99 -3.84 -10.47
N SER A 174 -27.36 -4.51 -11.42
CA SER A 174 -27.29 -5.98 -11.46
C SER A 174 -25.82 -6.42 -11.43
N VAL A 175 -25.55 -7.38 -10.56
CA VAL A 175 -24.28 -8.09 -10.40
C VAL A 175 -24.56 -9.60 -10.42
N PRO A 176 -23.56 -10.49 -10.51
CA PRO A 176 -23.83 -11.94 -10.54
C PRO A 176 -24.63 -12.46 -9.33
N ALA A 177 -24.49 -11.83 -8.16
CA ALA A 177 -25.25 -12.20 -6.96
C ALA A 177 -26.75 -11.84 -7.02
N GLY A 178 -27.15 -10.92 -7.90
CA GLY A 178 -28.54 -10.48 -8.03
C GLY A 178 -28.71 -9.02 -8.46
N THR A 179 -29.95 -8.54 -8.36
CA THR A 179 -30.33 -7.15 -8.63
C THR A 179 -30.60 -6.44 -7.31
N TYR A 180 -30.02 -5.26 -7.14
CA TYR A 180 -30.07 -4.49 -5.90
C TYR A 180 -30.48 -3.05 -6.17
N ASP A 181 -31.35 -2.51 -5.32
CA ASP A 181 -31.61 -1.08 -5.23
C ASP A 181 -30.53 -0.46 -4.33
N THR A 182 -29.67 0.35 -4.94
CA THR A 182 -28.43 0.84 -4.32
C THR A 182 -28.41 2.34 -4.20
N ILE A 183 -27.61 2.83 -3.25
CA ILE A 183 -27.17 4.21 -3.17
C ILE A 183 -25.76 4.28 -3.74
N ARG A 184 -25.55 5.13 -4.74
CA ARG A 184 -24.21 5.39 -5.28
C ARG A 184 -23.50 6.45 -4.46
N ILE A 185 -22.41 6.05 -3.84
CA ILE A 185 -21.44 6.93 -3.19
C ILE A 185 -20.35 7.27 -4.19
N GLN A 186 -19.98 8.54 -4.30
CA GLN A 186 -18.94 8.97 -5.24
C GLN A 186 -18.02 10.05 -4.67
N TRP A 187 -16.85 10.18 -5.29
CA TRP A 187 -15.91 11.29 -5.13
C TRP A 187 -15.06 11.44 -6.40
N LYS A 188 -14.37 12.57 -6.56
CA LYS A 188 -13.48 12.78 -7.71
C LYS A 188 -12.04 12.43 -7.36
N THR A 189 -11.33 11.73 -8.23
CA THR A 189 -9.90 11.39 -8.05
C THR A 189 -9.24 11.21 -9.41
N GLY A 190 -8.02 11.74 -9.58
CA GLY A 190 -7.25 11.57 -10.82
C GLY A 190 -7.97 12.08 -12.08
N GLY A 191 -8.82 13.10 -11.94
CA GLY A 191 -9.64 13.62 -13.03
C GLY A 191 -10.87 12.77 -13.39
N LYS A 192 -11.09 11.64 -12.72
CA LYS A 192 -12.22 10.72 -12.90
C LYS A 192 -13.14 10.73 -11.68
N ILE A 193 -14.32 10.12 -11.83
CA ILE A 193 -15.26 9.89 -10.71
C ILE A 193 -15.05 8.45 -10.24
N SER A 194 -14.73 8.31 -8.96
CA SER A 194 -14.71 7.05 -8.24
C SER A 194 -16.09 6.79 -7.66
N GLU A 195 -16.57 5.56 -7.77
CA GLU A 195 -17.94 5.18 -7.42
C GLU A 195 -17.96 3.89 -6.60
N VAL A 196 -18.82 3.85 -5.58
CA VAL A 196 -19.09 2.69 -4.71
C VAL A 196 -20.60 2.59 -4.52
N TRP A 197 -21.17 1.40 -4.67
CA TRP A 197 -22.61 1.18 -4.52
C TRP A 197 -22.89 0.39 -3.26
N VAL A 198 -23.70 0.97 -2.37
CA VAL A 198 -24.10 0.37 -1.09
C VAL A 198 -25.61 0.13 -1.06
N VAL A 199 -26.05 -0.76 -0.18
CA VAL A 199 -27.47 -1.08 0.04
C VAL A 199 -27.77 -0.87 1.52
N ASP A 200 -28.89 -0.24 1.81
CA ASP A 200 -29.39 -0.11 3.20
C ASP A 200 -29.63 -1.51 3.80
N ASP A 201 -29.33 -1.69 5.09
CA ASP A 201 -29.41 -2.99 5.77
C ASP A 201 -28.52 -4.10 5.14
N PHE A 202 -27.45 -3.76 4.43
CA PHE A 202 -26.52 -4.73 3.84
C PHE A 202 -25.05 -4.49 4.26
N PRO A 203 -24.29 -5.54 4.62
CA PRO A 203 -23.01 -5.36 5.33
C PRO A 203 -21.88 -4.67 4.57
N TYR A 204 -21.76 -4.94 3.27
CA TYR A 204 -20.63 -4.50 2.46
C TYR A 204 -21.09 -3.87 1.16
N PRO A 205 -20.31 -2.97 0.53
CA PRO A 205 -20.69 -2.45 -0.76
C PRO A 205 -20.85 -3.55 -1.81
N ILE A 206 -21.82 -3.41 -2.72
CA ILE A 206 -22.16 -4.42 -3.74
C ILE A 206 -21.15 -4.43 -4.88
N LYS A 207 -20.66 -3.25 -5.26
CA LYS A 207 -19.62 -3.07 -6.28
C LYS A 207 -18.90 -1.73 -6.08
N ALA A 208 -17.71 -1.61 -6.66
CA ALA A 208 -16.98 -0.36 -6.73
C ALA A 208 -16.10 -0.29 -7.97
N SER A 209 -15.84 0.93 -8.43
CA SER A 209 -14.82 1.25 -9.43
C SER A 209 -14.20 2.59 -9.08
N THR A 210 -12.93 2.58 -8.68
CA THR A 210 -12.22 3.75 -8.16
C THR A 210 -10.89 3.98 -8.86
N TRP A 211 -10.39 5.22 -8.76
CA TRP A 211 -9.24 5.68 -9.52
C TRP A 211 -8.20 6.29 -8.60
N THR A 212 -6.93 6.03 -8.93
CA THR A 212 -5.81 6.64 -8.19
C THR A 212 -5.71 8.13 -8.49
N GLN A 213 -5.14 8.88 -7.54
CA GLN A 213 -4.81 10.28 -7.78
C GLN A 213 -3.53 10.36 -8.62
N VAL A 214 -3.62 11.03 -9.76
CA VAL A 214 -2.47 11.30 -10.65
C VAL A 214 -2.35 12.79 -10.92
N SER A 215 -1.13 13.29 -11.07
CA SER A 215 -0.85 14.66 -11.50
C SER A 215 -0.95 14.80 -13.03
N GLU A 216 -0.60 13.75 -13.78
CA GLU A 216 -0.60 13.69 -15.24
C GLU A 216 -0.91 12.26 -15.72
N GLY A 217 -1.28 12.10 -17.00
CA GLY A 217 -1.55 10.79 -17.60
C GLY A 217 -2.95 10.23 -17.35
N ILE A 218 -3.14 8.94 -17.62
CA ILE A 218 -4.41 8.23 -17.40
C ILE A 218 -4.38 7.67 -15.98
N ALA A 219 -5.29 8.13 -15.11
CA ALA A 219 -5.44 7.56 -13.77
C ALA A 219 -5.69 6.04 -13.85
N PRO A 220 -4.78 5.19 -13.31
CA PRO A 220 -5.02 3.76 -13.21
C PRO A 220 -6.14 3.47 -12.20
N GLN A 221 -6.75 2.31 -12.36
CA GLN A 221 -7.75 1.79 -11.43
C GLN A 221 -7.08 1.61 -10.06
N GLU A 222 -7.66 2.20 -9.01
CA GLU A 222 -7.17 2.00 -7.65
C GLU A 222 -7.69 0.67 -7.11
N TYR A 223 -9.00 0.46 -7.18
CA TYR A 223 -9.60 -0.85 -6.98
C TYR A 223 -10.91 -0.98 -7.76
N GLU A 224 -11.23 -2.21 -8.07
CA GLU A 224 -12.53 -2.59 -8.62
C GLU A 224 -12.99 -3.84 -7.87
N PHE A 225 -14.27 -3.91 -7.52
CA PHE A 225 -14.84 -5.16 -7.04
C PHE A 225 -16.31 -5.29 -7.39
N GLN A 226 -16.78 -6.53 -7.42
CA GLN A 226 -18.18 -6.88 -7.61
C GLN A 226 -18.55 -8.11 -6.79
N LEU A 227 -19.73 -8.06 -6.16
CA LEU A 227 -20.33 -9.17 -5.44
C LEU A 227 -20.78 -10.26 -6.43
N LEU A 228 -20.21 -11.46 -6.29
CA LEU A 228 -20.49 -12.62 -7.11
C LEU A 228 -21.62 -13.49 -6.56
N ASP A 229 -21.64 -13.68 -5.24
CA ASP A 229 -22.66 -14.49 -4.54
C ASP A 229 -22.81 -14.01 -3.09
N TYR A 230 -24.04 -14.08 -2.58
CA TYR A 230 -24.36 -13.79 -1.18
C TYR A 230 -25.39 -14.80 -0.69
N LYS A 231 -25.12 -15.42 0.46
CA LYS A 231 -26.02 -16.38 1.10
C LYS A 231 -26.11 -16.11 2.58
N GLU A 232 -27.32 -16.17 3.10
CA GLU A 232 -27.59 -16.03 4.53
C GLU A 232 -27.77 -17.39 5.18
N ASN A 233 -27.55 -17.46 6.50
CA ASN A 233 -27.85 -18.63 7.33
C ASN A 233 -27.16 -19.92 6.85
N VAL A 234 -25.94 -19.80 6.32
CA VAL A 234 -25.11 -20.97 5.99
C VAL A 234 -24.61 -21.59 7.30
N ASN A 235 -25.13 -22.77 7.64
CA ASN A 235 -24.96 -23.39 8.96
C ASN A 235 -23.66 -24.19 9.14
N SER A 236 -22.85 -24.33 8.08
CA SER A 236 -21.62 -25.12 8.12
C SER A 236 -20.58 -24.52 7.17
N ASN A 237 -19.30 -24.62 7.54
CA ASN A 237 -18.20 -24.08 6.76
C ASN A 237 -18.22 -24.59 5.30
N PRO A 238 -18.50 -23.72 4.31
CA PRO A 238 -18.64 -24.11 2.90
C PRO A 238 -17.30 -24.51 2.27
N PHE A 239 -16.18 -24.22 2.94
CA PHE A 239 -14.83 -24.40 2.40
C PHE A 239 -14.18 -25.72 2.82
N THR A 240 -14.88 -26.59 3.57
CA THR A 240 -14.33 -27.86 4.10
C THR A 240 -13.73 -28.76 3.01
N GLY A 241 -14.36 -28.85 1.84
CA GLY A 241 -13.88 -29.65 0.70
C GLY A 241 -12.80 -29.00 -0.16
N ILE A 242 -12.40 -27.76 0.12
CA ILE A 242 -11.41 -27.04 -0.67
C ILE A 242 -10.01 -27.36 -0.14
N THR A 243 -9.18 -27.88 -1.05
CA THR A 243 -7.75 -28.11 -0.81
C THR A 243 -6.97 -26.86 -1.24
N PRO A 244 -6.27 -26.18 -0.32
CA PRO A 244 -5.39 -25.08 -0.70
C PRO A 244 -4.25 -25.60 -1.57
N THR A 245 -3.76 -24.76 -2.47
CA THR A 245 -2.47 -25.01 -3.13
C THR A 245 -1.41 -25.11 -2.03
N PRO A 246 -0.54 -26.14 -2.01
CA PRO A 246 0.45 -26.32 -0.95
C PRO A 246 1.23 -25.03 -0.67
N VAL A 247 1.14 -24.55 0.57
CA VAL A 247 1.92 -23.41 1.06
C VAL A 247 3.37 -23.87 1.16
N GLY A 248 4.28 -23.21 0.44
CA GLY A 248 5.70 -23.60 0.40
C GLY A 248 6.15 -24.35 -0.85
N GLU A 249 5.34 -24.48 -1.90
CA GLU A 249 5.95 -24.59 -3.24
C GLU A 249 6.59 -23.25 -3.59
N GLY A 250 7.84 -23.06 -3.14
CA GLY A 250 8.75 -22.13 -3.79
C GLY A 250 9.56 -21.16 -2.94
N VAL A 251 9.55 -21.26 -1.61
CA VAL A 251 10.57 -20.57 -0.81
C VAL A 251 11.25 -21.62 0.08
N ALA A 252 12.45 -22.02 -0.31
CA ALA A 252 13.28 -22.98 0.38
C ALA A 252 13.68 -22.41 1.75
N GLU A 253 13.88 -23.27 2.73
CA GLU A 253 14.48 -22.83 3.99
C GLU A 253 15.89 -22.26 3.72
N GLY A 254 16.18 -21.09 4.30
CA GLY A 254 17.47 -20.40 4.12
C GLY A 254 17.51 -19.34 3.01
N CYS A 255 16.36 -18.97 2.41
CA CYS A 255 16.30 -17.85 1.48
C CYS A 255 16.62 -16.51 2.17
N THR A 256 17.47 -15.71 1.52
CA THR A 256 17.85 -14.36 1.97
C THR A 256 16.65 -13.44 2.04
N GLN A 257 16.39 -12.83 3.21
CA GLN A 257 15.29 -11.88 3.43
C GLN A 257 15.70 -10.41 3.22
N HIS A 258 17.00 -10.11 3.27
CA HIS A 258 17.54 -8.76 3.09
C HIS A 258 18.63 -8.81 2.02
N TYR A 259 18.42 -8.07 0.93
CA TYR A 259 19.29 -8.10 -0.24
C TYR A 259 19.29 -6.75 -0.95
N ASP A 260 20.38 -6.48 -1.67
CA ASP A 260 20.44 -5.36 -2.59
C ASP A 260 19.67 -5.68 -3.88
N LEU A 261 19.06 -4.66 -4.47
CA LEU A 261 18.42 -4.78 -5.78
C LEU A 261 19.44 -4.58 -6.90
N VAL A 262 19.29 -5.36 -7.97
CA VAL A 262 20.01 -5.19 -9.23
C VAL A 262 19.18 -4.33 -10.16
N ASP A 263 19.72 -3.16 -10.53
CA ASP A 263 19.06 -2.23 -11.45
C ASP A 263 19.50 -2.44 -12.90
N ILE A 264 18.55 -2.67 -13.80
CA ILE A 264 18.73 -2.82 -15.25
C ILE A 264 17.77 -1.89 -15.98
N LYS A 265 18.31 -0.83 -16.59
CA LYS A 265 17.58 0.04 -17.50
C LYS A 265 18.06 -0.15 -18.94
N LYS A 266 17.23 -0.75 -19.79
CA LYS A 266 17.57 -1.05 -21.20
C LYS A 266 16.37 -0.88 -22.13
N THR A 267 16.65 -0.57 -23.39
CA THR A 267 15.65 -0.58 -24.45
C THR A 267 15.40 -2.01 -24.93
N THR A 268 14.16 -2.32 -25.30
CA THR A 268 13.79 -3.60 -25.93
C THR A 268 14.47 -3.78 -27.30
N LYS A 269 14.53 -5.02 -27.79
CA LYS A 269 15.25 -5.42 -29.02
C LYS A 269 14.94 -4.53 -30.22
N ASN A 270 13.66 -4.22 -30.46
CA ASN A 270 13.22 -3.38 -31.58
C ASN A 270 13.05 -1.89 -31.18
N HIS A 271 13.60 -1.50 -30.03
CA HIS A 271 13.59 -0.14 -29.50
C HIS A 271 12.19 0.45 -29.27
N LYS A 272 11.16 -0.38 -29.11
CA LYS A 272 9.78 0.09 -28.89
C LYS A 272 9.55 0.63 -27.48
N TYR A 273 10.24 0.07 -26.49
CA TYR A 273 10.02 0.36 -25.07
C TYR A 273 11.36 0.48 -24.33
N ILE A 274 11.40 1.31 -23.28
CA ILE A 274 12.44 1.24 -22.26
C ILE A 274 11.88 0.42 -21.10
N ILE A 275 12.62 -0.60 -20.68
CA ILE A 275 12.31 -1.38 -19.49
C ILE A 275 13.34 -0.99 -18.42
N ASP A 276 12.83 -0.42 -17.34
CA ASP A 276 13.55 -0.09 -16.12
C ASP A 276 13.18 -1.15 -15.07
N LEU A 277 13.98 -2.20 -15.04
CA LEU A 277 13.81 -3.39 -14.21
C LEU A 277 14.72 -3.28 -12.99
N ARG A 278 14.19 -3.56 -11.81
CA ARG A 278 14.97 -3.85 -10.61
C ARG A 278 14.54 -5.21 -10.08
N TYR A 279 15.49 -6.05 -9.70
CA TYR A 279 15.15 -7.35 -9.11
C TYR A 279 16.07 -7.69 -7.94
N GLY A 280 15.59 -8.53 -7.03
CA GLY A 280 16.38 -9.02 -5.90
C GLY A 280 15.87 -10.37 -5.40
N PRO A 281 16.71 -11.19 -4.73
CA PRO A 281 18.16 -11.02 -4.55
C PRO A 281 18.95 -11.00 -5.88
N PRO A 282 20.22 -10.55 -5.89
CA PRO A 282 21.07 -10.57 -7.10
C PRO A 282 21.35 -11.98 -7.63
N ASP A 283 21.47 -12.94 -6.72
CA ASP A 283 21.82 -14.35 -6.93
C ASP A 283 20.83 -15.28 -6.20
N PRO A 284 19.54 -15.28 -6.59
CA PRO A 284 18.51 -16.05 -5.90
C PRO A 284 18.79 -17.55 -6.04
N ALA A 285 18.61 -18.31 -4.95
CA ALA A 285 18.78 -19.76 -4.98
C ALA A 285 17.56 -20.45 -5.60
N SER A 286 17.76 -21.66 -6.13
CA SER A 286 16.65 -22.50 -6.60
C SER A 286 15.65 -22.74 -5.48
N GLY A 287 14.38 -22.49 -5.78
CA GLY A 287 13.29 -22.55 -4.83
C GLY A 287 13.22 -21.34 -3.90
N CYS A 288 13.90 -20.22 -4.15
CA CYS A 288 13.68 -18.95 -3.43
C CYS A 288 12.88 -17.94 -4.27
N GLU A 289 12.45 -16.83 -3.66
CA GLU A 289 11.77 -15.76 -4.39
C GLU A 289 12.76 -14.85 -5.13
N ILE A 290 12.32 -14.37 -6.28
CA ILE A 290 12.80 -13.15 -6.92
C ILE A 290 11.69 -12.11 -6.78
N GLU A 291 12.02 -10.97 -6.20
CA GLU A 291 11.20 -9.77 -6.20
C GLU A 291 11.49 -8.95 -7.46
N TRP A 292 10.42 -8.53 -8.15
CA TRP A 292 10.47 -7.81 -9.41
C TRP A 292 9.87 -6.42 -9.25
N PHE A 293 10.58 -5.40 -9.71
CA PHE A 293 10.07 -4.06 -9.95
C PHE A 293 10.27 -3.73 -11.42
N ILE A 294 9.20 -3.69 -12.21
CA ILE A 294 9.29 -3.44 -13.65
C ILE A 294 8.57 -2.16 -13.97
N SER A 295 9.26 -1.23 -14.62
CA SER A 295 8.70 0.01 -15.16
C SER A 295 8.85 0.04 -16.68
N PHE A 296 7.73 0.13 -17.39
CA PHE A 296 7.65 0.26 -18.84
C PHE A 296 7.56 1.74 -19.22
N LYS A 297 8.51 2.24 -20.01
CA LYS A 297 8.68 3.66 -20.33
C LYS A 297 8.78 3.90 -21.83
N LYS A 298 8.44 5.11 -22.28
CA LYS A 298 8.61 5.50 -23.68
C LYS A 298 10.09 5.75 -24.01
N PRO A 299 10.59 5.29 -25.16
CA PRO A 299 11.94 5.63 -25.60
C PRO A 299 12.19 7.13 -25.83
N ALA A 300 11.15 7.87 -26.22
CA ALA A 300 11.24 9.30 -26.47
C ALA A 300 11.19 10.16 -25.19
N ASP A 301 10.69 9.59 -24.09
CA ASP A 301 10.57 10.27 -22.80
C ASP A 301 10.70 9.23 -21.67
N GLU A 302 11.88 9.19 -21.05
CA GLU A 302 12.20 8.23 -19.99
C GLU A 302 11.51 8.54 -18.64
N THR A 303 10.77 9.65 -18.55
CA THR A 303 9.99 10.03 -17.38
C THR A 303 8.53 9.58 -17.49
N GLU A 304 8.06 9.25 -18.70
CA GLU A 304 6.68 8.83 -18.95
C GLU A 304 6.53 7.30 -18.92
N PHE A 305 5.66 6.81 -18.02
CA PHE A 305 5.26 5.41 -17.97
C PHE A 305 4.24 5.08 -19.06
N LEU A 306 4.33 3.85 -19.58
CA LEU A 306 3.40 3.30 -20.54
C LEU A 306 2.19 2.71 -19.82
N ASN A 307 0.99 3.01 -20.26
CA ASN A 307 -0.22 2.42 -19.68
C ASN A 307 -0.70 1.21 -20.50
N GLN A 308 -1.46 0.32 -19.86
CA GLN A 308 -2.10 -0.85 -20.49
C GLN A 308 -1.12 -1.81 -21.16
N VAL A 309 -0.05 -2.18 -20.45
CA VAL A 309 1.00 -3.06 -20.96
C VAL A 309 0.60 -4.51 -20.77
N GLN A 310 0.49 -5.25 -21.87
CA GLN A 310 0.41 -6.71 -21.85
C GLN A 310 1.80 -7.29 -22.02
N TYR A 311 2.22 -8.12 -21.08
CA TYR A 311 3.57 -8.68 -21.05
C TYR A 311 3.60 -10.09 -20.45
N ASP A 312 4.77 -10.73 -20.47
CA ASP A 312 5.06 -11.95 -19.73
C ASP A 312 6.53 -11.96 -19.35
N ILE A 313 6.90 -12.85 -18.44
CA ILE A 313 8.27 -13.17 -18.12
C ILE A 313 8.49 -14.62 -18.53
N PHE A 314 9.33 -14.82 -19.54
CA PHE A 314 9.73 -16.15 -19.98
C PHE A 314 11.05 -16.56 -19.37
N VAL A 315 11.21 -17.86 -19.16
CA VAL A 315 12.52 -18.50 -19.00
C VAL A 315 12.79 -19.30 -20.26
N VAL A 316 13.96 -19.10 -20.86
CA VAL A 316 14.32 -19.62 -22.17
C VAL A 316 15.64 -20.38 -22.10
N ASP A 317 15.91 -21.19 -23.13
CA ASP A 317 17.23 -21.78 -23.32
C ASP A 317 18.21 -20.76 -23.93
N ASP A 318 19.48 -21.15 -24.03
CA ASP A 318 20.57 -20.35 -24.62
C ASP A 318 20.30 -19.87 -26.06
N LYS A 319 19.28 -20.44 -26.74
CA LYS A 319 18.92 -20.16 -28.13
C LYS A 319 17.65 -19.32 -28.27
N LEU A 320 17.04 -18.88 -27.16
CA LEU A 320 15.74 -18.19 -27.16
C LEU A 320 14.65 -18.99 -27.90
N THR A 321 14.64 -20.31 -27.76
CA THR A 321 13.67 -21.14 -28.47
C THR A 321 12.24 -20.90 -27.97
N LEU A 322 11.29 -20.92 -28.90
CA LEU A 322 9.86 -20.90 -28.63
C LEU A 322 9.27 -22.30 -28.88
N PRO A 323 8.38 -22.82 -28.02
CA PRO A 323 7.85 -22.19 -26.81
C PRO A 323 8.91 -22.06 -25.69
N PRO A 324 8.78 -21.05 -24.80
CA PRO A 324 9.71 -20.89 -23.69
C PRO A 324 9.64 -22.10 -22.74
N ILE A 325 10.71 -22.33 -21.98
CA ILE A 325 10.78 -23.39 -20.97
C ILE A 325 9.70 -23.16 -19.91
N ARG A 326 9.49 -21.89 -19.55
CA ARG A 326 8.56 -21.46 -18.51
C ARG A 326 7.99 -20.08 -18.86
N THR A 327 6.75 -19.84 -18.47
CA THR A 327 6.05 -18.55 -18.56
C THR A 327 5.44 -18.27 -17.19
N ILE A 328 5.70 -17.08 -16.65
CA ILE A 328 5.14 -16.67 -15.36
C ILE A 328 3.63 -16.46 -15.47
N ALA A 329 3.13 -15.89 -16.58
CA ALA A 329 1.69 -15.79 -16.80
C ALA A 329 1.00 -17.16 -16.80
N GLY A 330 1.60 -18.15 -17.47
CA GLY A 330 1.06 -19.50 -17.56
C GLY A 330 1.02 -20.22 -16.20
N GLU A 331 1.98 -19.95 -15.33
CA GLU A 331 1.96 -20.45 -13.94
C GLU A 331 0.81 -19.86 -13.13
N ASP A 332 0.55 -18.57 -13.31
CA ASP A 332 -0.61 -17.87 -12.75
C ASP A 332 -1.93 -18.30 -13.43
N GLY A 333 -1.90 -19.17 -14.44
CA GLY A 333 -3.08 -19.63 -15.17
C GLY A 333 -3.66 -18.58 -16.12
N ARG A 334 -2.82 -17.62 -16.52
CA ARG A 334 -3.17 -16.48 -17.38
C ARG A 334 -2.49 -16.62 -18.74
N ASN A 335 -3.08 -15.98 -19.76
CA ASN A 335 -2.48 -15.93 -21.09
C ASN A 335 -1.31 -14.93 -21.15
N PHE A 336 -1.35 -13.90 -20.32
CA PHE A 336 -0.33 -12.87 -20.16
C PHE A 336 -0.48 -12.20 -18.79
N LEU A 337 0.56 -11.49 -18.37
CA LEU A 337 0.54 -10.53 -17.27
C LEU A 337 0.12 -9.15 -17.81
N TYR A 338 -0.53 -8.37 -16.95
CA TYR A 338 -1.05 -7.06 -17.33
C TYR A 338 -0.60 -6.00 -16.33
N SER A 339 -0.24 -4.82 -16.85
CA SER A 339 0.02 -3.63 -16.05
C SER A 339 -0.80 -2.47 -16.59
N GLN A 340 -1.66 -1.91 -15.75
CA GLN A 340 -2.45 -0.75 -16.13
C GLN A 340 -1.62 0.53 -16.14
N SER A 341 -0.71 0.68 -15.17
CA SER A 341 0.10 1.89 -14.94
C SER A 341 1.48 1.85 -15.61
N GLY A 342 1.89 0.70 -16.12
CA GLY A 342 3.25 0.45 -16.59
C GLY A 342 4.25 0.22 -15.48
N GLN A 343 3.79 0.06 -14.24
CA GLN A 343 4.63 -0.22 -13.09
C GLN A 343 4.06 -1.41 -12.33
N VAL A 344 4.90 -2.42 -12.12
CA VAL A 344 4.50 -3.63 -11.40
C VAL A 344 5.52 -3.98 -10.33
N HIS A 345 5.02 -4.51 -9.23
CA HIS A 345 5.79 -5.05 -8.13
C HIS A 345 5.17 -6.37 -7.68
N PHE A 346 5.94 -7.45 -7.75
CA PHE A 346 5.51 -8.80 -7.36
C PHE A 346 6.70 -9.73 -7.15
N THR A 347 6.46 -10.89 -6.55
CA THR A 347 7.47 -11.94 -6.38
C THR A 347 7.17 -13.17 -7.24
N THR A 348 8.21 -13.89 -7.65
CA THR A 348 8.10 -15.20 -8.31
C THR A 348 9.09 -16.18 -7.72
N ILE A 349 8.80 -17.47 -7.83
CA ILE A 349 9.69 -18.53 -7.37
C ILE A 349 10.73 -18.88 -8.44
N VAL A 350 12.00 -19.03 -8.06
CA VAL A 350 13.05 -19.62 -8.89
C VAL A 350 12.81 -21.13 -8.99
N LYS A 351 12.70 -21.65 -10.21
CA LYS A 351 12.59 -23.10 -10.48
C LYS A 351 13.76 -23.62 -11.29
N GLU A 352 14.70 -22.74 -11.60
CA GLU A 352 15.84 -22.99 -12.45
C GLU A 352 16.99 -23.61 -11.65
N ASN A 353 17.74 -24.49 -12.30
CA ASN A 353 18.91 -25.09 -11.65
C ASN A 353 20.03 -24.05 -11.47
N ALA A 354 20.95 -24.36 -10.56
CA ALA A 354 22.17 -23.60 -10.35
C ALA A 354 22.89 -23.28 -11.67
N GLY A 355 23.29 -22.02 -11.88
CA GLY A 355 23.90 -21.58 -13.13
C GLY A 355 23.42 -20.18 -13.54
N THR A 356 23.28 -19.94 -14.83
CA THR A 356 22.71 -18.68 -15.35
C THR A 356 21.36 -18.99 -15.97
N ALA A 357 20.31 -18.37 -15.46
CA ALA A 357 18.98 -18.44 -16.03
C ALA A 357 18.76 -17.27 -16.98
N HIS A 358 18.23 -17.58 -18.18
CA HIS A 358 17.91 -16.58 -19.19
C HIS A 358 16.43 -16.19 -19.06
N TYR A 359 16.19 -14.99 -18.55
CA TYR A 359 14.86 -14.42 -18.44
C TYR A 359 14.59 -13.48 -19.61
N VAL A 360 13.35 -13.47 -20.10
CA VAL A 360 12.91 -12.57 -21.17
C VAL A 360 11.65 -11.86 -20.73
N ILE A 361 11.72 -10.54 -20.56
CA ILE A 361 10.53 -9.70 -20.41
C ILE A 361 9.95 -9.51 -21.81
N TRP A 362 8.87 -10.23 -22.08
CA TRP A 362 8.19 -10.25 -23.37
C TRP A 362 7.02 -9.29 -23.34
N VAL A 363 7.03 -8.24 -24.16
CA VAL A 363 5.97 -7.24 -24.24
C VAL A 363 5.12 -7.53 -25.47
N TYR A 364 3.91 -8.04 -25.27
CA TYR A 364 2.95 -8.28 -26.36
C TYR A 364 2.51 -6.97 -27.01
N GLY A 365 2.37 -5.91 -26.21
CA GLY A 365 2.11 -4.55 -26.68
C GLY A 365 1.25 -3.76 -25.69
N LEU A 366 0.70 -2.64 -26.16
CA LEU A 366 -0.14 -1.75 -25.36
C LEU A 366 -1.61 -1.89 -25.78
N ALA A 367 -2.43 -2.50 -24.92
CA ALA A 367 -3.86 -2.61 -25.12
C ALA A 367 -4.57 -3.02 -23.81
N PRO A 368 -5.86 -2.68 -23.65
CA PRO A 368 -6.67 -3.16 -22.52
C PRO A 368 -6.62 -4.69 -22.37
N ASP A 369 -6.76 -5.22 -21.15
CA ASP A 369 -6.63 -6.64 -20.76
C ASP A 369 -7.48 -7.67 -21.57
N PHE A 370 -8.42 -7.21 -22.40
CA PHE A 370 -9.24 -8.09 -23.25
C PHE A 370 -9.08 -7.82 -24.75
N VAL A 371 -8.10 -6.99 -25.12
CA VAL A 371 -7.87 -6.55 -26.48
C VAL A 371 -6.48 -7.00 -26.90
N VAL A 372 -6.37 -7.70 -28.03
CA VAL A 372 -5.07 -8.09 -28.57
C VAL A 372 -4.29 -6.81 -28.96
N PRO A 373 -3.05 -6.63 -28.48
CA PRO A 373 -2.27 -5.45 -28.79
C PRO A 373 -2.00 -5.31 -30.28
N PRO A 374 -2.04 -4.09 -30.83
CA PRO A 374 -1.70 -3.86 -32.23
C PRO A 374 -0.18 -3.96 -32.44
N GLY A 375 0.22 -4.71 -33.46
CA GLY A 375 1.61 -4.82 -33.90
C GLY A 375 2.35 -6.04 -33.36
N GLU A 376 3.63 -6.15 -33.72
CA GLU A 376 4.46 -7.27 -33.27
C GLU A 376 4.98 -7.06 -31.85
N PRO A 377 5.08 -8.13 -31.03
CA PRO A 377 5.73 -8.06 -29.72
C PRO A 377 7.18 -7.57 -29.78
N ASP A 378 7.69 -7.12 -28.65
CA ASP A 378 9.10 -6.78 -28.45
C ASP A 378 9.57 -7.32 -27.10
N PHE A 379 10.88 -7.42 -26.87
CA PHE A 379 11.37 -8.04 -25.65
C PHE A 379 12.70 -7.50 -25.16
N LEU A 380 12.99 -7.74 -23.88
CA LEU A 380 14.29 -7.56 -23.25
C LEU A 380 14.73 -8.87 -22.62
N GLN A 381 15.89 -9.38 -23.03
CA GLN A 381 16.54 -10.51 -22.37
C GLN A 381 17.46 -10.01 -21.26
N ILE A 382 17.43 -10.71 -20.12
CA ILE A 382 18.30 -10.51 -18.97
C ILE A 382 18.83 -11.88 -18.50
N ASP A 383 20.03 -11.88 -17.94
CA ASP A 383 20.67 -13.07 -17.41
C ASP A 383 20.76 -12.91 -15.89
N ILE A 384 20.21 -13.88 -15.15
CA ILE A 384 20.22 -13.87 -13.69
C ILE A 384 21.03 -15.08 -13.21
N PRO A 385 22.08 -14.88 -12.39
CA PRO A 385 22.80 -16.00 -11.77
C PRO A 385 21.92 -16.65 -10.70
N ILE A 386 21.83 -17.97 -10.72
CA ILE A 386 21.07 -18.77 -9.76
C ILE A 386 22.06 -19.48 -8.82
N ASP A 387 21.96 -19.23 -7.52
CA ASP A 387 22.83 -19.87 -6.54
C ASP A 387 22.50 -21.37 -6.42
N GLY A 388 23.55 -22.18 -6.31
CA GLY A 388 23.47 -23.64 -6.21
C GLY A 388 23.25 -24.19 -4.81
N LYS A 389 23.11 -23.33 -3.79
CA LYS A 389 22.87 -23.76 -2.41
C LYS A 389 21.38 -23.99 -2.13
N SER A 390 20.85 -25.09 -2.67
CA SER A 390 19.74 -25.81 -2.03
C SER A 390 19.76 -27.28 -2.45
N THR A 391 20.70 -28.05 -1.89
CA THR A 391 20.48 -29.51 -1.79
C THR A 391 19.71 -29.77 -0.51
N PRO A 392 18.55 -30.45 -0.52
CA PRO A 392 17.87 -30.81 0.72
C PRO A 392 18.79 -31.69 1.56
N SER A 393 19.09 -31.26 2.78
CA SER A 393 19.88 -32.06 3.72
C SER A 393 19.12 -33.35 4.05
N SER A 394 19.71 -34.51 3.72
CA SER A 394 19.13 -35.83 4.02
C SER A 394 19.44 -36.33 5.44
N THR A 395 20.06 -35.50 6.28
CA THR A 395 20.39 -35.84 7.67
C THR A 395 20.12 -34.65 8.59
N CYS A 396 19.24 -34.87 9.57
CA CYS A 396 18.92 -33.89 10.60
C CYS A 396 19.99 -33.85 11.70
N GLY A 397 20.11 -32.71 12.38
CA GLY A 397 21.01 -32.55 13.54
C GLY A 397 20.62 -33.47 14.72
N PRO A 398 21.50 -33.66 15.72
CA PRO A 398 21.28 -34.59 16.83
C PRO A 398 20.01 -34.34 17.67
N ASP A 399 19.43 -33.14 17.59
CA ASP A 399 18.21 -32.73 18.32
C ASP A 399 16.98 -32.52 17.42
N GLN A 400 17.02 -33.03 16.18
CA GLN A 400 15.96 -32.90 15.19
C GLN A 400 15.39 -34.26 14.74
N THR A 401 14.11 -34.29 14.36
CA THR A 401 13.45 -35.48 13.79
C THR A 401 12.99 -35.23 12.35
N LEU A 402 13.24 -36.19 11.47
CA LEU A 402 12.85 -36.15 10.07
C LEU A 402 11.36 -36.50 9.92
N VAL A 403 10.55 -35.54 9.46
CA VAL A 403 9.12 -35.73 9.17
C VAL A 403 8.89 -35.28 7.73
N ASN A 404 8.47 -36.21 6.85
CA ASN A 404 8.20 -35.93 5.42
C ASN A 404 9.35 -35.22 4.67
N GLY A 405 10.60 -35.52 5.02
CA GLY A 405 11.77 -34.92 4.37
C GLY A 405 12.22 -33.58 4.94
N VAL A 406 11.61 -33.10 6.03
CA VAL A 406 11.96 -31.86 6.74
C VAL A 406 12.46 -32.18 8.14
N CYS A 407 13.50 -31.50 8.60
CA CYS A 407 14.09 -31.67 9.93
C CYS A 407 13.44 -30.72 10.95
N MET A 408 12.80 -31.27 11.98
CA MET A 408 12.13 -30.46 13.02
C MET A 408 12.84 -30.56 14.37
N ASP A 409 13.12 -29.42 15.01
CA ASP A 409 13.70 -29.35 16.36
C ASP A 409 12.77 -29.98 17.40
N LYS A 410 13.34 -30.72 18.37
CA LYS A 410 12.60 -31.12 19.57
C LYS A 410 12.23 -29.86 20.37
N ARG A 411 10.93 -29.54 20.39
CA ARG A 411 10.31 -28.40 21.10
C ARG A 411 10.91 -28.18 22.51
N PRO A 412 11.45 -26.99 22.85
CA PRO A 412 11.75 -26.62 24.23
C PRO A 412 10.49 -26.11 24.94
N ASP A 413 10.35 -26.47 26.22
CA ASP A 413 9.40 -25.86 27.16
C ASP A 413 9.79 -24.38 27.39
N VAL A 414 8.88 -23.45 27.12
CA VAL A 414 9.14 -22.00 27.14
C VAL A 414 8.82 -21.43 28.53
N SER A 415 9.80 -20.87 29.24
CA SER A 415 9.57 -20.21 30.54
C SER A 415 10.14 -18.79 30.71
N THR A 416 10.49 -18.06 29.64
CA THR A 416 10.85 -16.63 29.72
C THR A 416 10.47 -15.85 28.46
N CYS A 417 9.80 -14.70 28.62
CA CYS A 417 9.41 -13.76 27.56
C CYS A 417 10.50 -12.72 27.27
N VAL A 418 10.59 -12.24 26.03
CA VAL A 418 11.56 -11.23 25.55
C VAL A 418 11.11 -9.80 25.87
N SER A 419 12.06 -8.86 25.95
CA SER A 419 11.81 -7.45 26.29
C SER A 419 10.80 -6.79 25.32
N GLY A 420 9.86 -6.00 25.84
CA GLY A 420 8.73 -5.44 25.06
C GLY A 420 7.44 -6.28 25.13
N THR A 421 7.45 -7.35 25.92
CA THR A 421 6.26 -8.14 26.28
C THR A 421 6.24 -8.42 27.78
N HIS A 422 5.08 -8.37 28.44
CA HIS A 422 4.93 -8.85 29.82
C HIS A 422 4.25 -10.21 29.86
N LEU A 423 4.52 -10.95 30.93
CA LEU A 423 4.01 -12.30 31.13
C LEU A 423 2.66 -12.21 31.83
N GLU A 424 1.58 -12.52 31.11
CA GLU A 424 0.22 -12.55 31.62
C GLU A 424 -0.39 -13.91 31.27
N ASN A 425 -0.81 -14.67 32.28
CA ASN A 425 -1.38 -16.02 32.11
C ASN A 425 -0.53 -17.01 31.29
N GLY A 426 0.80 -16.95 31.42
CA GLY A 426 1.71 -17.89 30.74
C GLY A 426 1.92 -17.62 29.26
N GLN A 427 1.51 -16.44 28.77
CA GLN A 427 1.79 -15.97 27.42
C GLN A 427 2.43 -14.57 27.45
N CYS A 428 3.31 -14.33 26.49
CA CYS A 428 4.00 -13.05 26.31
C CYS A 428 3.08 -12.12 25.51
N VAL A 429 2.64 -11.01 26.12
CA VAL A 429 1.68 -10.07 25.51
C VAL A 429 2.38 -8.76 25.15
N PRO A 430 2.20 -8.20 23.94
CA PRO A 430 2.76 -6.91 23.54
C PRO A 430 1.92 -5.72 24.05
N ASP A 431 2.58 -4.62 24.39
CA ASP A 431 1.94 -3.35 24.76
C ASP A 431 1.36 -2.62 23.53
N LYS A 432 0.15 -2.04 23.66
CA LYS A 432 -0.66 -1.50 22.54
C LYS A 432 -0.31 -0.05 22.15
N THR A 433 -0.16 0.24 20.85
CA THR A 433 -0.60 1.49 20.18
C THR A 433 -0.78 1.30 18.65
N GLY A 434 -1.70 2.05 18.02
CA GLY A 434 -2.08 1.89 16.60
C GLY A 434 -2.18 3.19 15.78
N GLY A 435 -2.41 3.03 14.46
CA GLY A 435 -3.14 3.95 13.54
C GLY A 435 -2.45 5.21 12.97
N GLY A 436 -2.07 5.18 11.69
CA GLY A 436 -1.99 6.35 10.78
C GLY A 436 -0.63 7.07 10.60
N GLY A 437 0.13 6.72 9.55
CA GLY A 437 1.53 7.17 9.38
C GLY A 437 1.93 7.60 7.96
N GLY A 438 1.51 8.77 7.46
CA GLY A 438 1.99 9.36 6.20
C GLY A 438 2.94 10.55 6.40
N CYS A 439 4.04 10.63 5.66
CA CYS A 439 4.98 11.77 5.72
C CYS A 439 4.56 12.89 4.75
N LEU A 440 3.50 13.65 5.08
CA LEU A 440 2.83 14.61 4.19
C LEU A 440 3.73 15.70 3.59
N ILE A 441 4.54 16.38 4.42
CA ILE A 441 5.46 17.45 3.95
C ILE A 441 6.54 16.86 3.03
N ALA A 442 7.13 15.73 3.40
CA ALA A 442 8.16 15.09 2.57
C ALA A 442 7.55 14.60 1.24
N THR A 443 6.34 14.05 1.30
CA THR A 443 5.60 13.63 0.10
C THR A 443 5.35 14.79 -0.84
N ALA A 444 4.94 15.96 -0.33
CA ALA A 444 4.74 17.16 -1.13
C ALA A 444 6.06 17.68 -1.72
N ALA A 445 7.13 17.72 -0.93
CA ALA A 445 8.45 18.20 -1.35
C ALA A 445 9.12 17.30 -2.41
N PHE A 446 8.96 15.97 -2.29
CA PHE A 446 9.60 14.98 -3.18
C PHE A 446 8.67 14.44 -4.26
N GLY A 447 7.40 14.85 -4.26
CA GLY A 447 6.43 14.62 -5.33
C GLY A 447 5.74 13.25 -5.31
N SER A 448 6.16 12.33 -4.45
CA SER A 448 5.53 11.01 -4.33
C SER A 448 5.74 10.41 -2.95
N GLU A 449 4.74 9.66 -2.47
CA GLU A 449 4.88 8.81 -1.29
C GLU A 449 5.87 7.68 -1.53
N LEU A 450 6.11 7.28 -2.79
CA LEU A 450 7.07 6.26 -3.19
C LEU A 450 8.46 6.84 -3.49
N ALA A 451 8.66 8.15 -3.28
CA ALA A 451 9.99 8.74 -3.44
C ALA A 451 10.98 8.07 -2.46
N PRO A 452 12.23 7.76 -2.87
CA PRO A 452 13.20 7.10 -2.01
C PRO A 452 13.40 7.79 -0.65
N GLN A 453 13.34 9.12 -0.64
CA GLN A 453 13.44 9.94 0.57
C GLN A 453 12.27 9.72 1.54
N VAL A 454 11.08 9.49 1.01
CA VAL A 454 9.85 9.27 1.79
C VAL A 454 9.78 7.83 2.29
N GLN A 455 10.24 6.87 1.48
CA GLN A 455 10.35 5.47 1.87
C GLN A 455 11.40 5.29 2.97
N MET A 456 12.57 5.94 2.85
CA MET A 456 13.59 5.95 3.89
C MET A 456 13.05 6.43 5.25
N LEU A 457 12.20 7.47 5.27
CA LEU A 457 11.57 7.95 6.50
C LEU A 457 10.60 6.93 7.10
N ARG A 458 9.89 6.19 6.25
CA ARG A 458 8.94 5.15 6.69
C ARG A 458 9.68 3.95 7.26
N GLU A 459 10.70 3.47 6.57
CA GLU A 459 11.55 2.39 7.04
C GLU A 459 12.21 2.74 8.39
N LEU A 460 12.78 3.94 8.51
CA LEU A 460 13.37 4.41 9.76
C LEU A 460 12.34 4.48 10.89
N ARG A 461 11.13 4.97 10.60
CA ARG A 461 10.04 4.99 11.58
C ARG A 461 9.66 3.57 12.00
N ASP A 462 9.36 2.71 11.04
CA ASP A 462 8.73 1.42 11.26
C ASP A 462 9.72 0.40 11.84
N ASN A 463 10.96 0.38 11.33
CA ASN A 463 11.95 -0.62 11.71
C ASN A 463 12.88 -0.17 12.84
N THR A 464 13.10 1.15 13.03
CA THR A 464 14.03 1.67 14.03
C THR A 464 13.30 2.36 15.18
N VAL A 465 12.51 3.39 14.89
CA VAL A 465 11.92 4.24 15.95
C VAL A 465 10.81 3.51 16.71
N LEU A 466 9.90 2.84 16.00
CA LEU A 466 8.78 2.09 16.61
C LEU A 466 9.21 0.77 17.25
N SER A 467 10.45 0.33 17.05
CA SER A 467 11.00 -0.87 17.71
C SER A 467 11.26 -0.69 19.21
N THR A 468 11.20 0.54 19.72
CA THR A 468 11.50 0.88 21.13
C THR A 468 10.34 1.58 21.83
N THR A 469 10.23 1.42 23.15
CA THR A 469 9.22 2.08 23.97
C THR A 469 9.36 3.61 23.93
N SER A 470 10.60 4.10 24.03
CA SER A 470 10.91 5.53 24.00
C SER A 470 10.64 6.16 22.63
N GLY A 471 10.97 5.46 21.54
CA GLY A 471 10.67 5.90 20.18
C GLY A 471 9.17 5.88 19.87
N THR A 472 8.43 4.89 20.36
CA THR A 472 6.96 4.83 20.25
C THR A 472 6.30 6.01 20.98
N ALA A 473 6.72 6.30 22.23
CA ALA A 473 6.23 7.45 22.98
C ALA A 473 6.54 8.79 22.28
N PHE A 474 7.74 8.93 21.71
CA PHE A 474 8.11 10.07 20.89
C PHE A 474 7.21 10.20 19.66
N MET A 475 6.98 9.11 18.92
CA MET A 475 6.17 9.11 17.70
C MET A 475 4.71 9.48 17.97
N ILE A 476 4.14 9.10 19.11
CA ILE A 476 2.79 9.52 19.51
C ILE A 476 2.72 11.05 19.63
N GLY A 477 3.66 11.65 20.38
CA GLY A 477 3.71 13.11 20.55
C GLY A 477 4.06 13.84 19.26
N PHE A 478 5.02 13.31 18.50
CA PHE A 478 5.43 13.83 17.21
C PHE A 478 4.27 13.82 16.21
N ASN A 479 3.54 12.71 16.08
CA ASN A 479 2.40 12.60 15.15
C ASN A 479 1.32 13.63 15.50
N GLN A 480 0.99 13.78 16.78
CA GLN A 480 0.00 14.77 17.23
C GLN A 480 0.39 16.19 16.82
N PHE A 481 1.66 16.57 16.98
CA PHE A 481 2.17 17.88 16.59
C PHE A 481 2.30 18.01 15.07
N TYR A 482 2.92 17.04 14.41
CA TYR A 482 3.19 17.02 12.98
C TYR A 482 1.91 17.13 12.15
N TYR A 483 0.88 16.34 12.46
CA TYR A 483 -0.38 16.37 11.72
C TYR A 483 -1.24 17.60 12.03
N SER A 484 -0.91 18.41 13.04
CA SER A 484 -1.65 19.64 13.32
C SER A 484 -1.36 20.76 12.31
N PHE A 485 -0.24 20.70 11.58
CA PHE A 485 0.16 21.74 10.62
C PHE A 485 0.66 21.22 9.27
N SER A 486 1.13 19.96 9.21
CA SER A 486 1.68 19.39 7.97
C SER A 486 0.73 19.39 6.77
N PRO A 487 -0.61 19.23 6.91
CA PRO A 487 -1.51 19.32 5.76
C PRO A 487 -1.46 20.69 5.08
N THR A 488 -1.49 21.77 5.86
CA THR A 488 -1.47 23.15 5.36
C THR A 488 -0.16 23.49 4.65
N ILE A 489 0.97 23.02 5.19
CA ILE A 489 2.28 23.24 4.56
C ILE A 489 2.37 22.47 3.24
N ALA A 490 1.90 21.21 3.23
CA ALA A 490 1.85 20.40 2.01
C ALA A 490 0.94 21.02 0.93
N ASP A 491 -0.17 21.65 1.31
CA ASP A 491 -1.02 22.43 0.38
C ASP A 491 -0.27 23.61 -0.23
N TRP A 492 0.47 24.38 0.58
CA TRP A 492 1.26 25.50 0.06
C TRP A 492 2.39 25.06 -0.87
N GLU A 493 3.01 23.91 -0.61
CA GLU A 493 4.00 23.32 -1.51
C GLU A 493 3.37 22.97 -2.86
N ARG A 494 2.16 22.41 -2.86
CA ARG A 494 1.42 22.07 -4.09
C ARG A 494 1.02 23.29 -4.92
N GLU A 495 0.66 24.39 -4.26
CA GLU A 495 0.21 25.61 -4.94
C GLU A 495 1.36 26.45 -5.50
N ASN A 496 2.59 26.27 -4.98
CA ASN A 496 3.73 27.10 -5.33
C ASN A 496 5.02 26.29 -5.51
N PRO A 497 5.44 26.03 -6.76
CA PRO A 497 6.67 25.29 -7.06
C PRO A 497 7.94 25.88 -6.43
N ILE A 498 8.00 27.21 -6.27
CA ILE A 498 9.14 27.89 -5.62
C ILE A 498 9.14 27.57 -4.12
N PHE A 499 7.95 27.50 -3.50
CA PHE A 499 7.83 27.11 -2.10
C PHE A 499 8.13 25.63 -1.90
N GLN A 500 7.68 24.74 -2.79
CA GLN A 500 8.05 23.32 -2.80
C GLN A 500 9.58 23.13 -2.85
N ASP A 501 10.26 23.79 -3.80
CA ASP A 501 11.72 23.71 -3.91
C ASP A 501 12.42 24.26 -2.67
N ALA A 502 11.89 25.35 -2.09
CA ALA A 502 12.39 25.89 -0.84
C ALA A 502 12.23 24.88 0.31
N VAL A 503 11.05 24.26 0.46
CA VAL A 503 10.80 23.24 1.49
C VAL A 503 11.70 22.03 1.27
N LYS A 504 11.85 21.55 0.03
CA LYS A 504 12.76 20.46 -0.34
C LYS A 504 14.21 20.75 0.08
N ILE A 505 14.72 21.94 -0.21
CA ILE A 505 16.05 22.38 0.25
C ILE A 505 16.12 22.44 1.77
N ILE A 506 15.08 22.97 2.41
CA ILE A 506 15.01 23.11 3.87
C ILE A 506 15.02 21.74 4.54
N ILE A 507 14.25 20.74 4.08
CA ILE A 507 14.13 19.44 4.77
C ILE A 507 15.23 18.44 4.40
N THR A 508 15.95 18.63 3.30
CA THR A 508 17.01 17.68 2.86
C THR A 508 18.11 17.46 3.93
N PRO A 509 18.65 18.50 4.60
CA PRO A 509 19.60 18.30 5.69
C PRO A 509 19.06 17.44 6.84
N LEU A 510 17.80 17.63 7.21
CA LEU A 510 17.11 16.80 8.20
C LEU A 510 17.10 15.34 7.76
N LEU A 511 16.69 15.04 6.52
CA LEU A 511 16.71 13.67 6.00
C LEU A 511 18.09 13.03 6.04
N THR A 512 19.13 13.78 5.63
CA THR A 512 20.50 13.27 5.69
C THR A 512 20.94 12.96 7.12
N SER A 513 20.58 13.81 8.09
CA SER A 513 20.90 13.54 9.50
C SER A 513 20.16 12.32 10.05
N LEU A 514 18.90 12.11 9.65
CA LEU A 514 18.11 10.95 10.07
C LEU A 514 18.64 9.65 9.47
N SER A 515 19.20 9.67 8.25
CA SER A 515 19.82 8.48 7.64
C SER A 515 20.95 7.87 8.46
N ILE A 516 21.56 8.64 9.37
CA ILE A 516 22.61 8.15 10.28
C ILE A 516 22.07 7.03 11.18
N LEU A 517 20.78 7.04 11.55
CA LEU A 517 20.17 5.99 12.37
C LEU A 517 20.10 4.62 11.65
N ASN A 518 20.20 4.58 10.32
CA ASN A 518 20.22 3.32 9.58
C ASN A 518 21.60 2.63 9.60
N TYR A 519 22.64 3.30 10.10
CA TYR A 519 24.02 2.79 10.13
C TYR A 519 24.53 2.51 11.54
N VAL A 520 23.65 2.63 12.54
CA VAL A 520 23.99 2.46 13.95
C VAL A 520 23.08 1.36 14.50
N ASP A 521 23.67 0.30 15.03
CA ASP A 521 22.94 -0.75 15.73
C ASP A 521 22.43 -0.21 17.06
N ILE A 522 21.11 -0.14 17.24
CA ILE A 522 20.45 0.36 18.45
C ILE A 522 19.91 -0.86 19.21
N ASP A 523 20.69 -1.36 20.17
CA ASP A 523 20.37 -2.59 20.90
C ASP A 523 19.69 -2.31 22.26
N SER A 524 19.55 -1.02 22.64
CA SER A 524 19.03 -0.61 23.95
C SER A 524 18.19 0.68 23.93
N GLU A 525 17.31 0.83 24.92
CA GLU A 525 16.48 2.05 25.08
C GLU A 525 17.31 3.31 25.37
N GLU A 526 18.43 3.16 26.08
CA GLU A 526 19.34 4.27 26.41
C GLU A 526 20.05 4.80 25.16
N GLU A 527 20.45 3.92 24.25
CA GLU A 527 21.06 4.29 22.96
C GLU A 527 20.04 4.99 22.06
N MET A 528 18.80 4.49 21.96
CA MET A 528 17.76 5.15 21.17
C MET A 528 17.48 6.58 21.67
N LEU A 529 17.40 6.76 22.99
CA LEU A 529 17.26 8.08 23.59
C LEU A 529 18.48 8.96 23.34
N GLY A 530 19.69 8.41 23.47
CA GLY A 530 20.94 9.10 23.23
C GLY A 530 21.07 9.60 21.78
N TYR A 531 20.84 8.72 20.81
CA TYR A 531 20.88 9.06 19.39
C TYR A 531 19.74 10.00 18.98
N GLY A 532 18.52 9.77 19.49
CA GLY A 532 17.37 10.63 19.25
C GLY A 532 17.60 12.06 19.75
N ILE A 533 18.08 12.24 20.99
CA ILE A 533 18.43 13.54 21.56
C ILE A 533 19.58 14.18 20.76
N SER A 534 20.60 13.41 20.40
CA SER A 534 21.73 13.90 19.62
C SER A 534 21.32 14.44 18.26
N LEU A 535 20.39 13.76 17.57
CA LEU A 535 19.86 14.20 16.28
C LEU A 535 18.97 15.43 16.39
N ILE A 536 18.18 15.54 17.45
CA ILE A 536 17.41 16.75 17.73
C ILE A 536 18.37 17.93 17.93
N ILE A 537 19.42 17.76 18.74
CA ILE A 537 20.44 18.79 18.97
C ILE A 537 21.18 19.14 17.67
N LEU A 538 21.55 18.14 16.86
CA LEU A 538 22.21 18.33 15.58
C LEU A 538 21.33 19.16 14.63
N ASN A 539 20.05 18.81 14.49
CA ASN A 539 19.11 19.57 13.67
C ASN A 539 18.87 20.98 14.20
N LEU A 540 18.72 21.17 15.52
CA LEU A 540 18.63 22.50 16.11
C LEU A 540 19.90 23.33 15.82
N GLY A 541 21.08 22.71 15.88
CA GLY A 541 22.35 23.33 15.51
C GLY A 541 22.39 23.77 14.06
N MET A 542 21.96 22.90 13.13
CA MET A 542 21.94 23.18 11.69
C MET A 542 20.94 24.26 11.32
N TYR A 543 19.71 24.22 11.86
CA TYR A 543 18.64 25.14 11.45
C TYR A 543 18.65 26.48 12.19
N PHE A 544 19.22 26.57 13.39
CA PHE A 544 19.20 27.80 14.19
C PHE A 544 20.59 28.37 14.46
N VAL A 545 21.54 27.54 14.91
CA VAL A 545 22.88 28.02 15.34
C VAL A 545 23.75 28.41 14.16
N ALA A 546 23.83 27.57 13.12
CA ALA A 546 24.64 27.86 11.93
C ALA A 546 24.17 29.14 11.19
N PRO A 547 22.87 29.32 10.89
CA PRO A 547 22.37 30.58 10.35
C PRO A 547 22.63 31.78 11.26
N ALA A 548 22.45 31.65 12.58
CA ALA A 548 22.75 32.74 13.52
C ALA A 548 24.22 33.16 13.50
N ILE A 549 25.17 32.21 13.45
CA ILE A 549 26.60 32.50 13.33
C ILE A 549 26.92 33.20 12.00
N VAL A 550 26.30 32.76 10.90
CA VAL A 550 26.45 33.39 9.58
C VAL A 550 25.95 34.83 9.62
N ILE A 551 24.74 35.07 10.17
CA ILE A 551 24.16 36.41 10.33
C ILE A 551 25.06 37.30 11.19
N LEU A 552 25.57 36.79 12.32
CA LEU A 552 26.46 37.55 13.22
C LEU A 552 27.82 37.87 12.56
N LYS A 553 28.37 36.98 11.73
CA LYS A 553 29.60 37.23 10.95
C LYS A 553 29.37 38.25 9.84
N LEU A 554 28.22 38.19 9.16
CA LEU A 554 27.84 39.18 8.13
C LEU A 554 27.64 40.56 8.76
N LYS A 555 26.97 40.65 9.91
CA LYS A 555 26.77 41.90 10.67
C LYS A 555 28.05 42.47 11.30
N LYS A 556 29.12 41.68 11.39
CA LYS A 556 30.45 42.18 11.81
C LYS A 556 31.31 42.62 10.63
N ARG A 557 30.92 42.25 9.40
CA ARG A 557 31.65 42.52 8.14
C ARG A 557 31.05 43.70 7.37
N PHE A 558 29.77 43.96 7.57
CA PHE A 558 29.04 45.20 7.23
C PHE A 558 28.76 45.97 8.52
#